data_AF-A0A6H5L6W6-F1
#
_entry.id   AF-A0A6H5L6W6-F1
#
_cell.length_a   1.000
_cell.length_b   1.000
_cell.length_c   1.000
_cell.angle_alpha   90.00
_cell.angle_beta   90.00
_cell.angle_gamma   90.00
#
_symmetry.space_group_name_H-M   'P 1'
#
loop_
_entity.id
_entity.type
_entity.pdbx_description
1 polymer ?
#
loop_
_entity_poly.entity_id
_entity_poly.type
_entity_poly.pdbx_seq_one_letter_code
_entity_poly.pdbx_strand_id
1 'polypeptide(L)'
;MDSKGRVAVADADSPAIRVYVSDGSTDAVGQFDGHSSPVLSLAFNEPAKTVVSADRSGVLEYWSADDYGRPPARAVKFKFKMDTDLYDLAKAKTRPCSISFSPDGKSMAVTARDKQAWSVRAFDFRTGKLRRKYDESRRAMEDMLASGQLKMDAMDLGKKSAVEKELEVSTAHFAGFVTPQGRFSV
;
A
#
# COMPACT_ATOMS: atom_id res chain seq x y z
N MET A 1 25.50 -6.36 23.98
CA MET A 1 25.33 -7.13 22.73
C MET A 1 24.56 -6.23 21.79
N ASP A 2 25.26 -5.59 20.85
CA ASP A 2 24.60 -4.70 19.88
C ASP A 2 23.64 -5.53 19.02
N SER A 3 22.34 -5.30 19.19
CA SER A 3 21.34 -5.87 18.29
C SER A 3 21.49 -5.17 16.95
N LYS A 4 22.19 -5.80 16.00
CA LYS A 4 22.29 -5.30 14.63
C LYS A 4 20.90 -5.25 14.01
N GLY A 5 20.50 -4.08 13.49
CA GLY A 5 19.24 -3.90 12.80
C GLY A 5 19.22 -4.63 11.46
N ARG A 6 18.04 -5.05 11.02
CA ARG A 6 17.82 -5.54 9.65
C ARG A 6 16.95 -4.55 8.88
N VAL A 7 17.25 -4.35 7.60
CA VAL A 7 16.50 -3.47 6.71
C VAL A 7 16.08 -4.25 5.47
N ALA A 8 14.79 -4.21 5.14
CA ALA A 8 14.27 -4.76 3.89
C ALA A 8 14.20 -3.65 2.83
N VAL A 9 14.68 -3.94 1.63
CA VAL A 9 14.76 -3.00 0.51
C VAL A 9 14.08 -3.63 -0.70
N ALA A 10 13.11 -2.92 -1.26
CA ALA A 10 12.49 -3.23 -2.54
C ALA A 10 13.24 -2.51 -3.66
N ASP A 11 13.47 -3.22 -4.76
CA ASP A 11 13.98 -2.64 -5.99
C ASP A 11 12.84 -1.96 -6.78
N ALA A 12 13.09 -0.78 -7.36
CA ALA A 12 12.07 0.02 -8.03
C ALA A 12 11.52 -0.63 -9.32
N ASP A 13 12.36 -1.42 -9.98
CA ASP A 13 12.07 -2.04 -11.29
C ASP A 13 12.04 -3.58 -11.22
N SER A 14 12.24 -4.16 -10.04
CA SER A 14 12.24 -5.60 -9.82
C SER A 14 11.25 -6.01 -8.73
N PRO A 15 10.64 -7.21 -8.81
CA PRO A 15 9.76 -7.72 -7.77
C PRO A 15 10.50 -8.16 -6.49
N ALA A 16 11.84 -8.25 -6.55
CA ALA A 16 12.64 -8.78 -5.46
C ALA A 16 12.69 -7.82 -4.25
N ILE A 17 12.56 -8.38 -3.06
CA ILE A 17 12.84 -7.69 -1.80
C ILE A 17 14.09 -8.34 -1.20
N ARG A 18 15.12 -7.54 -0.92
CA ARG A 18 16.37 -8.01 -0.29
C ARG A 18 16.48 -7.48 1.13
N VAL A 19 17.09 -8.26 2.01
CA VAL A 19 17.28 -7.91 3.42
C VAL A 19 18.77 -7.75 3.71
N TYR A 20 19.12 -6.67 4.40
CA TYR A 20 20.49 -6.32 4.76
C TYR A 20 20.61 -6.15 6.26
N VAL A 21 21.84 -6.28 6.77
CA VAL A 21 22.17 -5.99 8.16
C VAL A 21 22.80 -4.60 8.23
N SER A 22 22.47 -3.84 9.26
CA SER A 22 22.98 -2.49 9.48
C SER A 22 24.41 -2.50 10.05
N ASP A 23 25.31 -3.28 9.47
CA ASP A 23 26.72 -3.41 9.90
C ASP A 23 27.72 -2.93 8.84
N GLY A 24 27.24 -2.24 7.80
CA GLY A 24 28.05 -1.71 6.71
C GLY A 24 28.30 -2.71 5.59
N SER A 25 27.84 -3.96 5.72
CA SER A 25 27.89 -4.93 4.62
C SER A 25 26.93 -4.55 3.48
N THR A 26 27.37 -4.77 2.25
CA THR A 26 26.54 -4.64 1.04
C THR A 26 25.88 -5.95 0.63
N ASP A 27 26.22 -7.05 1.29
CA ASP A 27 25.69 -8.37 0.96
C ASP A 27 24.30 -8.56 1.57
N ALA A 28 23.36 -9.05 0.76
CA ALA A 28 22.04 -9.41 1.25
C ALA A 28 22.12 -10.66 2.13
N VAL A 29 21.52 -10.60 3.32
CA VAL A 29 21.39 -11.73 4.24
C VAL A 29 20.09 -12.51 4.05
N GLY A 30 19.24 -12.06 3.13
CA GLY A 30 17.96 -12.69 2.84
C GLY A 30 17.28 -12.06 1.63
N GLN A 31 16.32 -12.79 1.07
CA GLN A 31 15.51 -12.35 -0.05
C GLN A 31 14.10 -12.93 0.08
N PHE A 32 13.12 -12.15 -0.36
CA PHE A 32 11.73 -12.57 -0.49
C PHE A 32 11.27 -12.43 -1.93
N ASP A 33 10.76 -13.54 -2.49
CA ASP A 33 10.37 -13.68 -3.90
C ASP A 33 8.87 -13.95 -4.08
N GLY A 34 8.02 -13.30 -3.28
CA GLY A 34 6.57 -13.50 -3.34
C GLY A 34 5.82 -12.66 -4.38
N HIS A 35 6.47 -11.66 -4.99
CA HIS A 35 5.85 -10.75 -5.95
C HIS A 35 6.21 -11.07 -7.39
N SER A 36 5.32 -10.71 -8.31
CA SER A 36 5.54 -10.80 -9.77
C SER A 36 5.60 -9.44 -10.46
N SER A 37 5.51 -8.36 -9.68
CA SER A 37 5.58 -6.97 -10.14
C SER A 37 6.43 -6.14 -9.18
N PRO A 38 6.97 -4.99 -9.61
CA PRO A 38 7.78 -4.14 -8.74
C PRO A 38 7.05 -3.75 -7.46
N VAL A 39 7.76 -3.88 -6.33
CA VAL A 39 7.23 -3.58 -5.00
C VAL A 39 7.27 -2.08 -4.75
N LEU A 40 6.16 -1.53 -4.29
CA LEU A 40 5.97 -0.09 -4.15
C LEU A 40 5.92 0.39 -2.70
N SER A 41 5.56 -0.51 -1.79
CA SER A 41 5.46 -0.19 -0.37
C SER A 41 5.80 -1.41 0.47
N LEU A 42 6.48 -1.14 1.57
CA LEU A 42 6.86 -2.09 2.61
C LEU A 42 6.49 -1.50 3.96
N ALA A 43 5.88 -2.28 4.82
CA ALA A 43 5.62 -1.87 6.20
C ALA A 43 5.86 -3.04 7.16
N PHE A 44 6.47 -2.75 8.30
CA PHE A 44 6.74 -3.73 9.35
C PHE A 44 5.72 -3.61 10.48
N ASN A 45 5.08 -4.72 10.81
CA ASN A 45 4.21 -4.87 11.98
C ASN A 45 5.03 -5.50 13.12
N GLU A 46 5.54 -4.65 14.01
CA GLU A 46 6.43 -5.06 15.09
C GLU A 46 5.79 -6.06 16.08
N PRO A 47 4.56 -5.85 16.61
CA PRO A 47 3.89 -6.82 17.47
C PRO A 47 3.76 -8.22 16.85
N ALA A 48 3.51 -8.28 15.54
CA ALA A 48 3.34 -9.52 14.79
C ALA A 48 4.66 -10.13 14.32
N LYS A 49 5.75 -9.35 14.28
CA LYS A 49 7.02 -9.69 13.60
C LYS A 49 6.80 -10.10 12.14
N THR A 50 5.94 -9.35 11.46
CA THR A 50 5.53 -9.63 10.08
C THR A 50 5.68 -8.37 9.24
N VAL A 51 6.19 -8.51 8.03
CA VAL A 51 6.22 -7.44 7.03
C VAL A 51 5.06 -7.64 6.06
N VAL A 52 4.46 -6.53 5.63
CA VAL A 52 3.54 -6.51 4.50
C VAL A 52 4.18 -5.73 3.37
N SER A 53 4.17 -6.33 2.19
CA SER A 53 4.65 -5.73 0.96
C SER A 53 3.51 -5.60 -0.05
N ALA A 54 3.53 -4.54 -0.85
CA ALA A 54 2.52 -4.25 -1.85
C ALA A 54 3.19 -3.97 -3.20
N ASP A 55 2.79 -4.71 -4.24
CA ASP A 55 3.34 -4.49 -5.58
C ASP A 55 2.46 -3.61 -6.47
N ARG A 56 3.03 -3.22 -7.61
CA ARG A 56 2.37 -2.39 -8.63
C ARG A 56 1.08 -2.99 -9.18
N SER A 57 0.93 -4.32 -9.14
CA SER A 57 -0.29 -4.99 -9.59
C SER A 57 -1.40 -4.98 -8.54
N GLY A 58 -1.13 -4.45 -7.34
CA GLY A 58 -2.09 -4.39 -6.25
C GLY A 58 -2.16 -5.68 -5.44
N VAL A 59 -1.15 -6.55 -5.52
CA VAL A 59 -1.06 -7.73 -4.66
C VAL A 59 -0.37 -7.35 -3.36
N LEU A 60 -0.99 -7.72 -2.24
CA LEU A 60 -0.43 -7.62 -0.90
C LEU A 60 0.11 -8.98 -0.45
N GLU A 61 1.35 -8.99 0.01
CA GLU A 61 2.04 -10.17 0.53
C GLU A 61 2.38 -9.98 2.00
N TYR A 62 2.22 -11.04 2.78
CA TYR A 62 2.60 -11.07 4.20
C TYR A 62 3.73 -12.07 4.36
N TRP A 63 4.80 -11.66 5.04
CA TRP A 63 5.94 -12.53 5.29
C TRP A 63 6.59 -12.27 6.64
N SER A 64 7.18 -13.31 7.20
CA SER A 64 7.82 -13.32 8.51
C SER A 64 9.13 -12.53 8.48
N ALA A 65 9.35 -11.63 9.44
CA ALA A 65 10.60 -10.86 9.50
C ALA A 65 11.82 -11.70 9.91
N ASP A 66 11.60 -12.89 10.48
CA ASP A 66 12.66 -13.74 11.02
C ASP A 66 13.28 -14.64 9.95
N ASP A 67 12.44 -15.29 9.14
CA ASP A 67 12.82 -16.31 8.15
C ASP A 67 12.35 -15.99 6.71
N TYR A 68 11.71 -14.84 6.52
CA TYR A 68 11.18 -14.38 5.22
C TYR A 68 10.12 -15.32 4.61
N GLY A 69 9.63 -16.28 5.40
CA GLY A 69 8.64 -17.24 4.98
C GLY A 69 7.23 -16.80 5.36
N ARG A 70 6.36 -17.78 5.59
CA ARG A 70 4.99 -17.54 6.01
C ARG A 70 4.97 -16.94 7.43
N PRO A 71 4.13 -15.93 7.69
CA PRO A 71 3.98 -15.40 9.04
C PRO A 71 3.53 -16.47 10.03
N PRO A 72 3.95 -16.39 11.30
CA PRO A 72 3.60 -17.40 12.29
C PRO A 72 2.10 -17.40 12.58
N ALA A 73 1.55 -18.56 12.96
CA ALA A 73 0.11 -18.72 13.23
C ALA A 73 -0.42 -17.81 14.38
N ARG A 74 0.49 -17.33 15.25
CA ARG A 74 0.15 -16.31 16.26
C ARG A 74 -0.13 -14.93 15.66
N ALA A 75 0.50 -14.61 14.54
CA ALA A 75 0.37 -13.33 13.84
C ALA A 75 -0.84 -13.31 12.89
N VAL A 76 -1.05 -14.38 12.12
CA VAL A 76 -2.13 -14.48 11.12
C VAL A 76 -3.00 -15.72 11.34
N LYS A 77 -4.31 -15.59 11.17
CA LYS A 77 -5.30 -16.67 11.32
C LYS A 77 -5.62 -17.39 10.00
N PHE A 78 -5.36 -16.76 8.85
CA PHE A 78 -5.69 -17.35 7.56
C PHE A 78 -4.62 -18.36 7.11
N LYS A 79 -5.07 -19.42 6.43
CA LYS A 79 -4.17 -20.42 5.84
C LYS A 79 -3.88 -20.13 4.38
N PHE A 80 -4.91 -19.76 3.64
CA PHE A 80 -4.79 -19.46 2.22
C PHE A 80 -5.17 -18.00 1.97
N LYS A 81 -4.57 -17.39 0.95
CA LYS A 81 -4.90 -16.01 0.54
C LYS A 81 -6.34 -15.88 0.04
N MET A 82 -6.94 -16.97 -0.43
CA MET A 82 -8.34 -16.99 -0.86
C MET A 82 -9.32 -16.76 0.30
N ASP A 83 -8.89 -16.98 1.55
CA ASP A 83 -9.70 -16.71 2.75
C ASP A 83 -9.65 -15.21 3.17
N THR A 84 -8.91 -14.40 2.42
CA THR A 84 -8.60 -13.00 2.70
C THR A 84 -9.06 -12.09 1.57
N ASP A 85 -9.05 -10.78 1.82
CA ASP A 85 -9.37 -9.75 0.83
C ASP A 85 -8.12 -9.03 0.32
N LEU A 86 -6.93 -9.64 0.48
CA LEU A 86 -5.65 -9.05 0.09
C LEU A 86 -5.53 -8.78 -1.42
N TYR A 87 -6.34 -9.47 -2.24
CA TYR A 87 -6.43 -9.25 -3.69
C TYR A 87 -7.45 -8.17 -4.11
N ASP A 88 -8.13 -7.49 -3.18
CA ASP A 88 -9.14 -6.48 -3.55
C ASP A 88 -8.54 -5.36 -4.40
N LEU A 89 -7.33 -4.91 -4.08
CA LEU A 89 -6.58 -3.91 -4.84
C LEU A 89 -6.28 -4.39 -6.26
N ALA A 90 -5.80 -5.63 -6.41
CA ALA A 90 -5.52 -6.24 -7.71
C ALA A 90 -6.79 -6.43 -8.56
N LYS A 91 -7.90 -6.89 -7.94
CA LYS A 91 -9.21 -7.01 -8.61
C LYS A 91 -9.72 -5.66 -9.10
N ALA A 92 -9.52 -4.61 -8.31
CA ALA A 92 -9.87 -3.24 -8.67
C ALA A 92 -8.85 -2.57 -9.61
N LYS A 93 -7.75 -3.24 -9.96
CA LYS A 93 -6.64 -2.71 -10.79
C LYS A 93 -6.06 -1.40 -10.25
N THR A 94 -6.07 -1.24 -8.94
CA THR A 94 -5.63 -0.02 -8.26
C THR A 94 -4.21 -0.19 -7.71
N ARG A 95 -3.36 0.82 -7.91
CA ARG A 95 -1.96 0.79 -7.50
C ARG A 95 -1.83 1.20 -6.02
N PRO A 96 -1.23 0.36 -5.15
CA PRO A 96 -0.96 0.74 -3.77
C PRO A 96 0.14 1.81 -3.72
N CYS A 97 0.02 2.72 -2.76
CA CYS A 97 0.93 3.83 -2.55
C CYS A 97 1.66 3.72 -1.21
N SER A 98 0.94 3.40 -0.14
CA SER A 98 1.52 3.26 1.19
C SER A 98 0.73 2.27 2.05
N ILE A 99 1.43 1.66 3.00
CA ILE A 99 0.90 0.75 4.00
C ILE A 99 1.22 1.31 5.38
N SER A 100 0.26 1.33 6.29
CA SER A 100 0.45 1.75 7.68
C SER A 100 -0.29 0.84 8.64
N PHE A 101 0.28 0.61 9.82
CA PHE A 101 -0.31 -0.20 10.88
C PHE A 101 -0.83 0.67 12.01
N SER A 102 -1.87 0.20 12.69
CA SER A 102 -2.19 0.71 14.02
C SER A 102 -1.06 0.39 15.00
N PRO A 103 -0.87 1.19 16.07
CA PRO A 103 0.18 0.93 17.07
C PRO A 103 0.09 -0.45 17.72
N ASP A 104 -1.12 -1.03 17.81
CA ASP A 104 -1.35 -2.38 18.34
C ASP A 104 -1.15 -3.51 17.31
N GLY A 105 -0.84 -3.17 16.06
CA GLY A 105 -0.60 -4.10 14.96
C GLY A 105 -1.84 -4.87 14.48
N LYS A 106 -3.04 -4.55 14.96
CA LYS A 106 -4.27 -5.30 14.62
C LYS A 106 -4.96 -4.77 13.37
N SER A 107 -4.75 -3.51 13.02
CA SER A 107 -5.34 -2.89 11.84
C SER A 107 -4.25 -2.47 10.87
N MET A 108 -4.54 -2.60 9.59
CA MET A 108 -3.67 -2.16 8.50
C MET A 108 -4.46 -1.27 7.55
N ALA A 109 -3.92 -0.11 7.21
CA ALA A 109 -4.46 0.76 6.18
C ALA A 109 -3.55 0.72 4.94
N VAL A 110 -4.16 0.57 3.77
CA VAL A 110 -3.48 0.67 2.48
C VAL A 110 -4.10 1.80 1.69
N THR A 111 -3.29 2.81 1.36
CA THR A 111 -3.68 3.87 0.45
C THR A 111 -3.34 3.45 -0.97
N ALA A 112 -4.23 3.73 -1.91
CA ALA A 112 -4.08 3.35 -3.30
C ALA A 112 -4.63 4.42 -4.23
N ARG A 113 -4.12 4.44 -5.45
CA ARG A 113 -4.51 5.39 -6.48
C ARG A 113 -4.80 4.67 -7.79
N ASP A 114 -5.90 5.01 -8.43
CA ASP A 114 -6.20 4.62 -9.82
C ASP A 114 -6.55 5.87 -10.60
N LYS A 115 -5.92 6.09 -11.78
CA LYS A 115 -6.22 7.14 -12.77
C LYS A 115 -7.03 8.33 -12.21
N GLN A 116 -6.42 9.10 -11.30
CA GLN A 116 -6.94 10.29 -10.59
C GLN A 116 -7.82 10.10 -9.34
N ALA A 117 -8.28 8.91 -8.98
CA ALA A 117 -9.00 8.64 -7.73
C ALA A 117 -8.08 8.07 -6.63
N TRP A 118 -8.21 8.57 -5.40
CA TRP A 118 -7.63 7.97 -4.22
C TRP A 118 -8.61 7.03 -3.54
N SER A 119 -8.10 5.94 -2.99
CA SER A 119 -8.87 5.03 -2.16
C SER A 119 -8.06 4.58 -0.96
N VAL A 120 -8.74 4.32 0.14
CA VAL A 120 -8.15 3.79 1.37
C VAL A 120 -8.86 2.50 1.73
N ARG A 121 -8.09 1.45 1.99
CA ARG A 121 -8.60 0.15 2.44
C ARG A 121 -8.08 -0.12 3.83
N ALA A 122 -9.01 -0.33 4.76
CA ALA A 122 -8.70 -0.74 6.12
C ALA A 122 -8.96 -2.24 6.26
N PHE A 123 -7.93 -2.98 6.64
CA PHE A 123 -7.94 -4.42 6.85
C PHE A 123 -7.81 -4.74 8.34
N ASP A 124 -8.44 -5.84 8.74
CA ASP A 124 -8.05 -6.55 9.95
C ASP A 124 -6.76 -7.34 9.63
N PHE A 125 -5.66 -7.00 10.30
CA PHE A 125 -4.35 -7.55 9.97
C PHE A 125 -4.30 -9.07 10.18
N ARG A 126 -4.89 -9.54 11.27
CA ARG A 126 -4.81 -10.95 11.69
C ARG A 126 -5.57 -11.87 10.73
N THR A 127 -6.69 -11.39 10.19
CA THR A 127 -7.53 -12.16 9.26
C THR A 127 -7.28 -11.84 7.80
N GLY A 128 -6.62 -10.73 7.48
CA GLY A 128 -6.43 -10.25 6.11
C GLY A 128 -7.73 -9.80 5.43
N LYS A 129 -8.81 -9.64 6.20
CA LYS A 129 -10.13 -9.27 5.67
C LYS A 129 -10.32 -7.77 5.62
N LEU A 130 -11.00 -7.30 4.58
CA LEU A 130 -11.31 -5.91 4.37
C LEU A 130 -12.44 -5.50 5.32
N ARG A 131 -12.15 -4.54 6.20
CA ARG A 131 -13.16 -3.97 7.12
C ARG A 131 -13.90 -2.82 6.47
N ARG A 132 -13.17 -1.94 5.79
CA ARG A 132 -13.72 -0.76 5.13
C ARG A 132 -12.93 -0.39 3.89
N LYS A 133 -13.65 0.09 2.90
CA LYS A 133 -13.11 0.74 1.70
C LYS A 133 -13.69 2.15 1.64
N TYR A 134 -12.79 3.12 1.54
CA TYR A 134 -13.11 4.52 1.31
C TYR A 134 -12.70 4.83 -0.12
N ASP A 135 -13.68 5.13 -0.95
CA ASP A 135 -13.47 5.58 -2.32
C ASP A 135 -13.69 7.09 -2.32
N GLU A 136 -12.60 7.84 -2.50
CA GLU A 136 -12.64 9.30 -2.55
C GLU A 136 -12.72 9.79 -4.00
N SER A 137 -13.09 8.93 -4.95
CA SER A 137 -13.42 9.40 -6.29
C SER A 137 -14.63 10.32 -6.25
N ARG A 138 -14.60 11.33 -7.12
CA ARG A 138 -15.72 12.23 -7.32
C ARG A 138 -17.03 11.49 -7.61
N ARG A 139 -16.97 10.43 -8.42
CA ARG A 139 -18.13 9.58 -8.75
C ARG A 139 -18.72 8.94 -7.50
N ALA A 140 -17.89 8.34 -6.64
CA ALA A 140 -18.34 7.75 -5.40
C ALA A 140 -19.01 8.79 -4.48
N MET A 141 -18.48 10.01 -4.42
CA MET A 141 -19.09 11.10 -3.65
C MET A 141 -20.44 11.55 -4.22
N GLU A 142 -20.56 11.69 -5.55
CA GLU A 142 -21.82 12.02 -6.23
C GLU A 142 -22.90 10.94 -5.96
N ASP A 143 -22.54 9.65 -6.03
CA ASP A 143 -23.44 8.53 -5.73
C ASP A 143 -23.83 8.46 -4.25
N MET A 144 -22.89 8.72 -3.33
CA MET A 144 -23.16 8.77 -1.89
C MET A 144 -24.06 9.95 -1.49
N LEU A 145 -23.97 11.07 -2.20
CA LEU A 145 -24.86 12.22 -2.02
C LEU A 145 -26.25 11.91 -2.57
N ALA A 146 -26.32 11.34 -3.78
CA ALA A 146 -27.59 10.95 -4.42
C ALA A 146 -28.35 9.89 -3.60
N SER A 147 -27.63 8.97 -2.95
CA SER A 147 -28.21 7.96 -2.05
C SER A 147 -28.52 8.48 -0.64
N GLY A 148 -28.15 9.72 -0.31
CA GLY A 148 -28.36 10.32 1.01
C GLY A 148 -27.51 9.74 2.13
N GLN A 149 -26.55 8.86 1.82
CA GLN A 149 -25.61 8.30 2.79
C GLN A 149 -24.58 9.34 3.25
N LEU A 150 -24.25 10.31 2.39
CA LEU A 150 -23.46 11.48 2.75
C LEU A 150 -24.39 12.68 2.95
N LYS A 151 -24.49 13.18 4.18
CA LYS A 151 -25.16 14.45 4.46
C LYS A 151 -24.10 15.55 4.46
N MET A 152 -23.99 16.30 3.37
CA MET A 152 -23.05 17.41 3.25
C MET A 152 -23.78 18.65 2.73
N ASP A 153 -23.42 19.82 3.26
CA ASP A 153 -24.03 21.09 2.86
C ASP A 153 -23.59 21.50 1.45
N ALA A 154 -24.48 22.18 0.71
CA ALA A 154 -24.24 22.63 -0.66
C ALA A 154 -23.04 23.57 -0.77
N MET A 155 -22.81 24.38 0.27
CA MET A 155 -21.66 25.31 0.31
C MET A 155 -20.32 24.56 0.45
N ASP A 156 -20.27 23.48 1.21
CA ASP A 156 -19.06 22.68 1.39
C ASP A 156 -18.76 21.80 0.16
N LEU A 157 -19.81 21.32 -0.53
CA LEU A 157 -19.69 20.65 -1.82
C LEU A 157 -19.13 21.59 -2.90
N GLY A 158 -19.61 22.84 -2.95
CA GLY A 158 -19.12 23.84 -3.91
C GLY A 158 -17.64 24.14 -3.72
N LYS A 159 -17.20 24.30 -2.46
CA LYS A 159 -15.78 24.51 -2.12
C LYS A 159 -14.91 23.31 -2.50
N LYS A 160 -15.34 22.08 -2.15
CA LYS A 160 -14.62 20.84 -2.52
C LYS A 160 -14.52 20.65 -4.03
N SER A 161 -15.62 20.83 -4.76
CA SER A 161 -15.64 20.63 -6.21
C SER A 161 -14.76 21.63 -6.98
N ALA A 162 -14.67 22.87 -6.50
CA ALA A 162 -13.76 23.87 -7.07
C ALA A 162 -12.29 23.46 -6.89
N VAL A 163 -11.92 23.05 -5.67
CA VAL A 163 -10.56 22.59 -5.34
C VAL A 163 -10.20 21.32 -6.12
N GLU A 164 -11.10 20.36 -6.25
CA GLU A 164 -10.88 19.13 -7.02
C GLU A 164 -10.66 19.41 -8.51
N LYS A 165 -11.44 20.33 -9.12
CA LYS A 165 -11.21 20.75 -10.51
C LYS A 165 -9.85 21.40 -10.71
N GLU A 166 -9.42 22.25 -9.79
CA GLU A 166 -8.08 22.86 -9.85
C GLU A 166 -6.96 21.82 -9.72
N LEU A 167 -7.13 20.84 -8.83
CA LEU A 167 -6.21 19.71 -8.67
C LEU A 167 -6.15 18.82 -9.92
N GLU A 168 -7.27 18.58 -10.60
CA GLU A 168 -7.32 17.84 -11.86
C GLU A 168 -6.52 18.58 -12.96
N VAL A 169 -6.72 19.89 -13.09
CA VAL A 169 -6.01 20.72 -14.08
C VAL A 169 -4.50 20.81 -13.78
N SER A 170 -4.13 20.94 -12.51
CA SER A 170 -2.74 20.98 -12.05
C SER A 170 -2.02 19.63 -12.27
N THR A 171 -2.70 18.52 -11.99
CA THR A 171 -2.16 17.18 -12.21
C THR A 171 -1.99 16.87 -13.71
N ALA A 172 -2.90 17.36 -14.55
CA ALA A 172 -2.78 17.27 -16.01
C ALA A 172 -1.58 18.09 -16.55
N HIS A 173 -1.29 19.25 -15.97
CA HIS A 173 -0.09 20.04 -16.30
C HIS A 173 1.21 19.35 -15.88
N PHE A 174 1.24 18.71 -14.71
CA PHE A 174 2.41 17.95 -14.25
C PHE A 174 2.69 16.70 -15.07
N ALA A 175 1.66 16.02 -15.58
CA ALA A 175 1.81 14.87 -16.47
C ALA A 175 2.39 15.25 -17.86
N GLY A 176 2.36 16.54 -18.23
CA GLY A 176 2.98 17.07 -19.45
C GLY A 176 4.49 17.33 -19.37
N PHE A 177 5.12 17.21 -18.20
CA PHE A 177 6.54 17.53 -17.97
C PHE A 177 7.45 16.31 -17.75
N VAL A 178 7.00 15.09 -18.07
CA VAL A 178 7.90 13.93 -18.14
C VAL A 178 8.66 13.98 -19.46
N THR A 179 9.80 14.68 -19.49
CA THR A 179 10.79 14.54 -20.56
C THR A 179 11.46 13.16 -20.49
N PRO A 180 11.67 12.47 -21.62
CA PRO A 180 12.47 11.26 -21.64
C PRO A 180 13.96 11.65 -21.60
N GLN A 181 14.70 11.00 -20.71
CA GLN A 181 16.16 11.00 -20.52
C GLN A 181 16.76 12.03 -19.55
N GLY A 182 17.58 11.50 -18.63
CA GLY A 182 18.46 12.27 -17.75
C GLY A 182 19.11 11.39 -16.68
N ARG A 183 20.14 10.66 -17.07
CA ARG A 183 21.12 9.96 -16.22
C ARG A 183 21.48 10.78 -14.98
N PHE A 184 21.56 10.16 -13.81
CA PHE A 184 22.36 10.70 -12.70
C PHE A 184 23.35 9.66 -12.22
N SER A 185 24.63 9.94 -12.51
CA SER A 185 25.78 9.42 -11.78
C SER A 185 26.22 10.53 -10.84
N VAL A 186 26.36 10.24 -9.55
CA VAL A 186 27.61 10.36 -8.76
C VAL A 186 27.54 9.28 -7.70
#